data_AF-A0A963D2C9-F1
#
_entry.id   AF-A0A963D2C9-F1
#
_cell.length_a   1.000
_cell.length_b   1.000
_cell.length_c   1.000
_cell.angle_alpha   90.00
_cell.angle_beta   90.00
_cell.angle_gamma   90.00
#
_symmetry.space_group_name_H-M   'P 1'
#
loop_
_entity.id
_entity.type
_entity.pdbx_description
1 polymer ?
#
loop_
_entity_poly.entity_id
_entity_poly.type
_entity_poly.pdbx_seq_one_letter_code
_entity_poly.pdbx_strand_id
1 'polypeptide(L)'
;MHANLFHRLLVTSVGAMALGGSDGLVGTVDAAPPQKNLWHVVVNNGFEVPGNPGRFYDSYNPPSVNADALVVFRARSAGQQQGTLSGIYLRDMMDVASQVRPLADRDTIVPEPNNTEYPVPGGGISFTRLATFNEFPAFPRIAQNADAVASRANHPPVWTFVPAMGGDALAAEGEDDSTRAGTTGVYVSLHAMDPQGALVTGASLVGAVPEFSEIFGVPGLVPATRFDVFPGAPAITDDGIVAFKANYTTITPAAGGAAIAIGKTGVFYRRVADGHAGGNEAIQRLATSDTIIPNPGNCAPGTTFGSTAPPSAASGHVVFVGLDDESDPACGGIYLAPLAQPPEQLIPLVALGTRVPGQGRHALTRLGEGLSYDGRLVGFWGAWGNATRILRLYCPSDGNRDRRDYCNRVFIDPVSGTPGGDPDSICDDFDDRLWPTCYQEMEIPVNQGIFVYDTAASTAAQSLRLLARTGPGGRFADFVYWNYSGAPPGTGGVEGDAEPPRWRSSAYLAVSTGKPASPLRVAFLARSGEIDVASGGYVDPVDGIYLATGPGQGPLTTLIETGMPGTMLDPDAVWDGDADSDALPSPLPISSLALERDAFRSDWIVIAAGMGREEAGWGGIYLTRLPR
;
A
#
# COMPACT_ATOMS: atom_id res chain seq x y z
N MET A 1 5.63 49.74 40.65
CA MET A 1 5.69 49.65 42.12
C MET A 1 4.38 50.16 42.70
N HIS A 2 3.82 49.38 43.62
CA HIS A 2 2.64 49.59 44.48
C HIS A 2 1.22 49.39 43.93
N ALA A 3 0.69 48.24 44.34
CA ALA A 3 -0.70 47.85 44.49
C ALA A 3 -1.34 48.41 45.77
N ASN A 4 -2.69 48.38 45.84
CA ASN A 4 -3.58 48.09 46.98
C ASN A 4 -5.03 48.35 46.50
N LEU A 5 -5.98 47.42 46.34
CA LEU A 5 -6.65 46.41 47.20
C LEU A 5 -7.61 46.93 48.30
N PHE A 6 -8.86 46.42 48.19
CA PHE A 6 -9.93 46.18 49.19
C PHE A 6 -10.90 47.33 49.56
N HIS A 7 -12.22 47.13 49.85
CA HIS A 7 -13.02 45.95 50.25
C HIS A 7 -14.57 46.23 50.25
N ARG A 8 -15.36 45.15 50.45
CA ARG A 8 -16.78 45.01 50.96
C ARG A 8 -17.92 45.01 49.91
N LEU A 9 -18.99 44.19 50.00
CA LEU A 9 -19.66 43.54 51.15
C LEU A 9 -20.52 42.31 50.70
N LEU A 10 -20.68 41.33 51.60
CA LEU A 10 -21.65 40.19 51.59
C LEU A 10 -23.12 40.64 51.72
N VAL A 11 -24.09 39.80 51.30
CA VAL A 11 -25.24 39.31 52.11
C VAL A 11 -26.00 38.19 51.37
N THR A 12 -26.55 37.28 52.20
CA THR A 12 -26.99 35.90 52.04
C THR A 12 -28.53 35.74 52.02
N SER A 13 -29.08 34.72 51.32
CA SER A 13 -30.20 33.82 51.75
C SER A 13 -30.66 32.91 50.58
N VAL A 14 -30.42 31.58 50.59
CA VAL A 14 -31.34 30.47 51.01
C VAL A 14 -32.70 30.49 50.29
N GLY A 15 -33.24 29.46 49.62
CA GLY A 15 -32.89 28.06 49.34
C GLY A 15 -34.18 27.32 48.91
N ALA A 16 -34.10 26.38 47.95
CA ALA A 16 -35.07 25.28 47.79
C ALA A 16 -34.52 24.22 46.81
N MET A 17 -34.31 23.02 47.33
CA MET A 17 -34.13 21.77 46.57
C MET A 17 -35.49 21.29 46.03
N ALA A 18 -35.51 20.83 44.79
CA ALA A 18 -36.40 19.77 44.33
C ALA A 18 -35.71 18.97 43.22
N LEU A 19 -35.69 17.66 43.40
CA LEU A 19 -35.12 16.63 42.51
C LEU A 19 -36.00 16.39 41.28
N GLY A 20 -35.37 16.03 40.16
CA GLY A 20 -36.00 15.20 39.12
C GLY A 20 -35.59 15.52 37.68
N GLY A 21 -35.05 14.53 36.98
CA GLY A 21 -35.14 14.45 35.51
C GLY A 21 -33.83 14.67 34.75
N SER A 22 -33.26 13.55 34.29
CA SER A 22 -32.22 13.39 33.28
C SER A 22 -32.55 14.08 31.94
N ASP A 23 -31.58 14.77 31.36
CA ASP A 23 -31.25 14.67 29.92
C ASP A 23 -29.86 15.27 29.68
N GLY A 24 -28.95 14.44 29.15
CA GLY A 24 -27.58 14.81 28.82
C GLY A 24 -27.54 15.60 27.52
N LEU A 25 -27.12 16.86 27.60
CA LEU A 25 -26.68 17.64 26.45
C LEU A 25 -25.17 17.47 26.30
N VAL A 26 -24.79 16.75 25.24
CA VAL A 26 -23.44 16.66 24.70
C VAL A 26 -22.96 18.07 24.36
N GLY A 27 -21.98 18.57 25.09
CA GLY A 27 -21.29 19.81 24.76
C GLY A 27 -20.36 19.57 23.58
N THR A 28 -20.66 20.21 22.45
CA THR A 28 -19.75 20.35 21.31
C THR A 28 -18.51 21.13 21.77
N VAL A 29 -17.38 20.43 21.89
CA VAL A 29 -16.08 21.08 22.11
C VAL A 29 -15.65 21.65 20.76
N ASP A 30 -15.58 22.98 20.64
CA ASP A 30 -14.96 23.66 19.50
C ASP A 30 -13.51 23.17 19.34
N ALA A 31 -13.27 22.28 18.38
CA ALA A 31 -11.96 21.71 18.11
C ALA A 31 -11.21 22.58 17.08
N ALA A 32 -10.03 23.06 17.46
CA ALA A 32 -9.08 23.77 16.60
C ALA A 32 -8.44 22.81 15.56
N PRO A 33 -7.87 23.32 14.45
CA PRO A 33 -7.13 22.49 13.49
C PRO A 33 -5.98 21.71 14.15
N PRO A 34 -5.53 20.59 13.54
CA PRO A 34 -4.51 19.71 14.08
C PRO A 34 -3.30 20.44 14.67
N GLN A 35 -3.09 20.31 15.99
CA GLN A 35 -1.95 20.90 16.68
C GLN A 35 -0.64 20.17 16.33
N LYS A 36 0.46 20.94 16.22
CA LYS A 36 1.79 20.40 15.92
C LYS A 36 2.20 19.37 16.97
N ASN A 37 2.80 18.27 16.52
CA ASN A 37 3.27 17.16 17.37
C ASN A 37 2.18 16.49 18.22
N LEU A 38 0.91 16.70 17.90
CA LEU A 38 -0.22 15.97 18.46
C LEU A 38 -0.82 15.11 17.36
N TRP A 39 -1.13 13.86 17.66
CA TRP A 39 -1.79 12.95 16.73
C TRP A 39 -3.29 13.20 16.75
N HIS A 40 -3.91 13.13 15.58
CA HIS A 40 -5.34 13.32 15.36
C HIS A 40 -5.92 12.08 14.72
N VAL A 41 -7.06 11.64 15.23
CA VAL A 41 -7.79 10.49 14.70
C VAL A 41 -8.39 10.85 13.35
N VAL A 42 -7.94 10.18 12.29
CA VAL A 42 -8.59 10.21 10.98
C VAL A 42 -9.79 9.26 10.98
N VAL A 43 -9.58 8.04 11.45
CA VAL A 43 -10.62 7.02 11.67
C VAL A 43 -10.08 6.02 12.70
N ASN A 44 -10.95 5.43 13.53
CA ASN A 44 -10.60 4.36 14.46
C ASN A 44 -11.76 3.37 14.61
N ASN A 45 -11.60 2.35 15.46
CA ASN A 45 -12.62 1.32 15.71
C ASN A 45 -13.96 1.86 16.23
N GLY A 46 -14.01 3.07 16.79
CA GLY A 46 -15.24 3.74 17.22
C GLY A 46 -16.04 4.37 16.08
N PHE A 47 -15.50 4.44 14.85
CA PHE A 47 -16.21 5.02 13.71
C PHE A 47 -17.10 3.98 13.02
N GLU A 48 -18.36 4.35 12.82
CA GLU A 48 -19.25 3.61 11.94
C GLU A 48 -18.83 3.77 10.47
N VAL A 49 -18.99 2.70 9.70
CA VAL A 49 -18.81 2.74 8.25
C VAL A 49 -19.96 3.58 7.67
N PRO A 50 -19.66 4.63 6.87
CA PRO A 50 -20.69 5.49 6.29
C PRO A 50 -21.77 4.69 5.55
N GLY A 51 -23.03 5.07 5.75
CA GLY A 51 -24.18 4.36 5.16
C GLY A 51 -24.53 3.02 5.80
N ASN A 52 -23.80 2.58 6.84
CA ASN A 52 -23.97 1.28 7.48
C ASN A 52 -24.05 1.41 9.02
N PRO A 53 -25.18 1.89 9.58
CA PRO A 53 -25.33 2.10 11.02
C PRO A 53 -25.06 0.84 11.85
N GLY A 54 -24.34 0.98 12.97
CA GLY A 54 -23.94 -0.12 13.85
C GLY A 54 -22.84 -1.04 13.29
N ARG A 55 -22.26 -0.71 12.12
CA ARG A 55 -21.12 -1.44 11.54
C ARG A 55 -19.86 -0.60 11.71
N PHE A 56 -18.87 -1.11 12.43
CA PHE A 56 -17.65 -0.38 12.76
C PHE A 56 -16.44 -0.87 11.96
N TYR A 57 -15.46 0.00 11.77
CA TYR A 57 -14.18 -0.38 11.18
C TYR A 57 -13.36 -1.26 12.14
N ASP A 58 -12.60 -2.21 11.61
CA ASP A 58 -11.77 -3.14 12.39
C ASP A 58 -10.36 -3.39 11.80
N SER A 59 -10.14 -3.00 10.55
CA SER A 59 -8.88 -3.26 9.85
C SER A 59 -8.52 -2.11 8.93
N TYR A 60 -7.26 -1.69 9.00
CA TYR A 60 -6.72 -0.54 8.28
C TYR A 60 -5.45 -0.92 7.53
N ASN A 61 -5.35 -0.48 6.29
CA ASN A 61 -4.09 -0.52 5.54
C ASN A 61 -3.31 0.78 5.73
N PRO A 62 -2.02 0.80 5.35
CA PRO A 62 -1.26 2.03 5.25
C PRO A 62 -2.01 3.12 4.45
N PRO A 63 -2.13 4.34 5.00
CA PRO A 63 -2.81 5.47 4.37
C PRO A 63 -1.89 6.31 3.49
N SER A 64 -2.49 7.20 2.70
CA SER A 64 -1.82 8.24 1.93
C SER A 64 -2.37 9.62 2.29
N VAL A 65 -1.56 10.68 2.15
CA VAL A 65 -1.96 12.07 2.43
C VAL A 65 -1.40 13.03 1.38
N ASN A 66 -2.15 14.07 1.02
CA ASN A 66 -1.65 15.14 0.14
C ASN A 66 -1.19 16.38 0.93
N ALA A 67 -0.75 17.44 0.22
CA ALA A 67 -0.28 18.67 0.83
C ALA A 67 -1.37 19.42 1.65
N ASP A 68 -2.64 19.17 1.34
CA ASP A 68 -3.82 19.80 1.96
C ASP A 68 -4.43 18.96 3.08
N ALA A 69 -3.71 17.95 3.58
CA ALA A 69 -4.17 17.04 4.64
C ALA A 69 -5.42 16.22 4.28
N LEU A 70 -5.72 16.04 2.99
CA LEU A 70 -6.69 15.05 2.55
C LEU A 70 -6.07 13.66 2.73
N VAL A 71 -6.63 12.88 3.65
CA VAL A 71 -6.18 11.52 3.93
C VAL A 71 -7.06 10.55 3.16
N VAL A 72 -6.43 9.61 2.47
CA VAL A 72 -7.11 8.53 1.75
C VAL A 72 -6.58 7.21 2.26
N PHE A 73 -7.49 6.27 2.50
CA PHE A 73 -7.15 5.02 3.12
C PHE A 73 -8.09 3.90 2.70
N ARG A 74 -7.64 2.68 2.96
CA ARG A 74 -8.44 1.48 2.81
C ARG A 74 -8.75 0.93 4.19
N ALA A 75 -10.01 0.62 4.42
CA ALA A 75 -10.46 0.03 5.67
C ALA A 75 -11.56 -1.02 5.44
N ARG A 76 -11.75 -1.87 6.43
CA ARG A 76 -12.79 -2.91 6.45
C ARG A 76 -13.56 -2.89 7.76
N SER A 77 -14.76 -3.48 7.74
CA SER A 77 -15.50 -3.88 8.94
C SER A 77 -15.39 -5.38 9.14
N ALA A 78 -15.53 -5.85 10.38
CA ALA A 78 -15.68 -7.27 10.66
C ALA A 78 -16.85 -7.88 9.86
N GLY A 79 -16.69 -9.11 9.40
CA GLY A 79 -17.77 -9.86 8.76
C GLY A 79 -18.77 -10.33 9.80
N GLN A 80 -19.91 -9.65 9.92
CA GLN A 80 -21.09 -10.17 10.62
C GLN A 80 -21.90 -11.06 9.66
N GLN A 81 -23.09 -11.57 10.07
CA GLN A 81 -23.99 -12.38 9.23
C GLN A 81 -24.28 -11.78 7.83
N GLN A 82 -24.07 -10.48 7.64
CA GLN A 82 -24.29 -9.74 6.39
C GLN A 82 -23.00 -9.54 5.54
N GLY A 83 -21.88 -10.20 5.88
CA GLY A 83 -20.61 -10.12 5.14
C GLY A 83 -19.72 -8.94 5.52
N THR A 84 -18.49 -8.90 5.00
CA THR A 84 -17.46 -7.88 5.27
C THR A 84 -17.66 -6.64 4.37
N LEU A 85 -17.69 -5.44 4.98
CA LEU A 85 -17.57 -4.17 4.25
C LEU A 85 -16.09 -3.86 4.01
N SER A 86 -15.75 -3.39 2.81
CA SER A 86 -14.39 -3.04 2.41
C SER A 86 -14.46 -1.92 1.38
N GLY A 87 -13.54 -0.96 1.43
CA GLY A 87 -13.52 0.15 0.49
C GLY A 87 -12.31 1.05 0.61
N ILE A 88 -12.26 2.01 -0.29
CA ILE A 88 -11.42 3.19 -0.25
C ILE A 88 -12.25 4.34 0.33
N TYR A 89 -11.73 4.97 1.36
CA TYR A 89 -12.36 6.07 2.08
C TYR A 89 -11.40 7.24 2.15
N LEU A 90 -11.96 8.40 2.45
CA LEU A 90 -11.17 9.60 2.65
C LEU A 90 -11.76 10.48 3.75
N ARG A 91 -10.92 11.36 4.29
CA ARG A 91 -11.32 12.43 5.20
C ARG A 91 -10.45 13.65 4.99
N ASP A 92 -11.07 14.82 4.90
CA ASP A 92 -10.36 16.09 4.89
C ASP A 92 -10.02 16.47 6.33
N MET A 93 -8.74 16.50 6.67
CA MET A 93 -8.30 16.81 8.04
C MET A 93 -8.09 18.31 8.28
N MET A 94 -8.29 19.15 7.28
CA MET A 94 -8.32 20.61 7.42
C MET A 94 -9.69 21.12 7.84
N ASP A 95 -10.77 20.41 7.49
CA ASP A 95 -12.12 20.69 7.97
C ASP A 95 -12.46 19.82 9.19
N VAL A 96 -12.57 20.46 10.34
CA VAL A 96 -12.89 19.80 11.62
C VAL A 96 -14.28 19.16 11.63
N ALA A 97 -15.19 19.62 10.77
CA ALA A 97 -16.52 19.02 10.59
C ALA A 97 -16.52 17.88 9.54
N SER A 98 -15.40 17.65 8.84
CA SER A 98 -15.31 16.60 7.83
C SER A 98 -15.53 15.23 8.47
N GLN A 99 -16.48 14.50 7.89
CA GLN A 99 -16.71 13.09 8.16
C GLN A 99 -15.86 12.21 7.25
N VAL A 100 -15.67 10.95 7.65
CA VAL A 100 -15.17 9.91 6.74
C VAL A 100 -16.23 9.67 5.68
N ARG A 101 -15.82 9.57 4.41
CA ARG A 101 -16.73 9.23 3.31
C ARG A 101 -16.13 8.17 2.37
N PRO A 102 -16.97 7.33 1.76
CA PRO A 102 -16.52 6.36 0.78
C PRO A 102 -16.15 7.09 -0.51
N LEU A 103 -15.01 6.73 -1.07
CA LEU A 103 -14.69 7.00 -2.48
C LEU A 103 -15.18 5.85 -3.37
N ALA A 104 -14.96 4.62 -2.91
CA ALA A 104 -15.39 3.39 -3.56
C ALA A 104 -15.50 2.27 -2.54
N ASP A 105 -16.53 1.45 -2.64
CA ASP A 105 -16.74 0.24 -1.82
C ASP A 105 -17.18 -0.94 -2.70
N ARG A 106 -17.56 -2.06 -2.06
CA ARG A 106 -17.99 -3.27 -2.79
C ARG A 106 -19.32 -3.11 -3.54
N ASP A 107 -20.09 -2.07 -3.20
CA ASP A 107 -21.35 -1.74 -3.86
C ASP A 107 -21.20 -0.67 -4.94
N THR A 108 -20.03 -0.06 -5.05
CA THR A 108 -19.73 0.91 -6.09
C THR A 108 -19.63 0.21 -7.44
N ILE A 109 -20.41 0.70 -8.41
CA ILE A 109 -20.39 0.23 -9.81
C ILE A 109 -19.01 0.50 -10.41
N VAL A 110 -18.43 -0.49 -11.08
CA VAL A 110 -17.17 -0.30 -11.80
C VAL A 110 -17.42 0.70 -12.93
N PRO A 111 -16.60 1.76 -13.08
CA PRO A 111 -16.80 2.74 -14.14
C PRO A 111 -16.61 2.14 -15.52
N GLU A 112 -17.11 2.84 -16.54
CA GLU A 112 -17.00 2.40 -17.94
C GLU A 112 -15.55 2.10 -18.34
N PRO A 113 -15.27 1.04 -19.13
CA PRO A 113 -16.27 0.16 -19.77
C PRO A 113 -16.90 -0.87 -18.82
N ASN A 114 -18.24 -0.89 -18.76
CA ASN A 114 -18.98 -1.86 -17.95
C ASN A 114 -20.39 -2.11 -18.50
N ASN A 115 -20.56 -3.18 -19.28
CA ASN A 115 -21.86 -3.57 -19.85
C ASN A 115 -22.37 -4.90 -19.31
N THR A 116 -21.63 -5.55 -18.41
CA THR A 116 -21.97 -6.91 -17.96
C THR A 116 -22.83 -6.85 -16.70
N GLU A 117 -24.01 -7.44 -16.82
CA GLU A 117 -25.00 -7.49 -15.75
C GLU A 117 -24.92 -8.80 -14.96
N TYR A 118 -25.06 -8.68 -13.65
CA TYR A 118 -25.04 -9.77 -12.68
C TYR A 118 -26.32 -9.75 -11.83
N PRO A 119 -26.87 -10.93 -11.46
CA PRO A 119 -28.00 -11.00 -10.54
C PRO A 119 -27.68 -10.32 -9.21
N VAL A 120 -28.62 -9.53 -8.69
CA VAL A 120 -28.51 -8.90 -7.37
C VAL A 120 -28.74 -9.97 -6.29
N PRO A 121 -27.80 -10.18 -5.35
CA PRO A 121 -28.01 -11.11 -4.23
C PRO A 121 -29.30 -10.79 -3.48
N GLY A 122 -30.19 -11.78 -3.32
CA GLY A 122 -31.49 -11.61 -2.64
C GLY A 122 -32.58 -10.88 -3.45
N GLY A 123 -32.28 -10.40 -4.65
CA GLY A 123 -33.23 -9.70 -5.53
C GLY A 123 -34.17 -10.61 -6.33
N GLY A 124 -33.87 -11.91 -6.42
CA GLY A 124 -34.54 -12.81 -7.37
C GLY A 124 -33.98 -12.68 -8.79
N ILE A 125 -34.32 -13.62 -9.67
CA ILE A 125 -33.71 -13.80 -11.01
C ILE A 125 -33.93 -12.64 -12.00
N SER A 126 -34.84 -11.70 -11.71
CA SER A 126 -35.18 -10.58 -12.60
C SER A 126 -34.48 -9.27 -12.27
N PHE A 127 -33.69 -9.21 -11.20
CA PHE A 127 -32.98 -8.00 -10.81
C PHE A 127 -31.49 -8.18 -11.08
N THR A 128 -30.99 -7.45 -12.06
CA THR A 128 -29.59 -7.40 -12.41
C THR A 128 -29.00 -6.02 -12.10
N ARG A 129 -27.68 -5.97 -11.88
CA ARG A 129 -26.90 -4.74 -11.78
C ARG A 129 -25.60 -4.91 -12.57
N LEU A 130 -25.03 -3.81 -13.03
CA LEU A 130 -23.69 -3.80 -13.60
C LEU A 130 -22.66 -4.31 -12.57
N ALA A 131 -21.53 -4.80 -13.08
CA ALA A 131 -20.43 -5.28 -12.24
C ALA A 131 -20.01 -4.21 -11.21
N THR A 132 -19.75 -4.65 -9.97
CA THR A 132 -19.27 -3.80 -8.87
C THR A 132 -17.96 -4.34 -8.31
N PHE A 133 -17.27 -3.53 -7.52
CA PHE A 133 -15.99 -3.95 -6.95
C PHE A 133 -16.14 -5.11 -5.96
N ASN A 134 -15.19 -6.03 -6.00
CA ASN A 134 -15.08 -7.12 -5.03
C ASN A 134 -14.12 -6.75 -3.90
N GLU A 135 -12.96 -6.17 -4.25
CA GLU A 135 -11.85 -5.94 -3.32
C GLU A 135 -10.87 -4.89 -3.87
N PHE A 136 -10.22 -4.17 -2.97
CA PHE A 136 -9.12 -3.24 -3.27
C PHE A 136 -7.81 -3.81 -2.72
N PRO A 137 -7.01 -4.53 -3.51
CA PRO A 137 -5.88 -5.31 -2.99
C PRO A 137 -4.61 -4.49 -2.66
N ALA A 138 -4.58 -3.19 -2.99
CA ALA A 138 -3.46 -2.31 -2.68
C ALA A 138 -3.94 -1.07 -1.90
N PHE A 139 -3.00 -0.36 -1.26
CA PHE A 139 -3.30 0.93 -0.64
C PHE A 139 -3.59 1.98 -1.72
N PRO A 140 -4.52 2.92 -1.47
CA PRO A 140 -4.82 4.00 -2.41
C PRO A 140 -3.69 5.03 -2.42
N ARG A 141 -3.34 5.54 -3.61
CA ARG A 141 -2.37 6.63 -3.81
C ARG A 141 -3.12 7.94 -4.08
N ILE A 142 -2.57 9.06 -3.63
CA ILE A 142 -3.14 10.40 -3.84
C ILE A 142 -2.09 11.32 -4.47
N ALA A 143 -2.56 12.20 -5.35
CA ALA A 143 -1.74 13.26 -5.93
C ALA A 143 -1.19 14.19 -4.84
N GLN A 144 -0.07 14.85 -5.12
CA GLN A 144 0.66 15.61 -4.10
C GLN A 144 -0.07 16.89 -3.70
N ASN A 145 -0.67 17.58 -4.66
CA ASN A 145 -1.33 18.89 -4.50
C ASN A 145 -2.74 18.93 -5.08
N ALA A 146 -3.23 17.81 -5.63
CA ALA A 146 -4.61 17.67 -6.08
C ALA A 146 -5.36 16.65 -5.20
N ASP A 147 -6.67 16.59 -5.35
CA ASP A 147 -7.53 15.58 -4.75
C ASP A 147 -7.71 14.35 -5.66
N ALA A 148 -6.84 14.16 -6.65
CA ALA A 148 -6.87 12.99 -7.50
C ALA A 148 -6.36 11.75 -6.75
N VAL A 149 -7.13 10.66 -6.79
CA VAL A 149 -6.86 9.41 -6.08
C VAL A 149 -6.85 8.24 -7.06
N ALA A 150 -5.89 7.33 -6.93
CA ALA A 150 -5.82 6.10 -7.70
C ALA A 150 -5.74 4.86 -6.81
N SER A 151 -6.46 3.81 -7.20
CA SER A 151 -6.35 2.49 -6.59
C SER A 151 -6.54 1.41 -7.65
N ARG A 152 -5.95 0.23 -7.43
CA ARG A 152 -6.36 -0.97 -8.16
C ARG A 152 -7.55 -1.63 -7.46
N ALA A 153 -8.39 -2.30 -8.23
CA ALA A 153 -9.50 -3.07 -7.71
C ALA A 153 -9.71 -4.36 -8.51
N ASN A 154 -10.32 -5.35 -7.87
CA ASN A 154 -10.78 -6.59 -8.49
C ASN A 154 -12.30 -6.58 -8.53
N HIS A 155 -12.89 -7.20 -9.56
CA HIS A 155 -14.34 -7.28 -9.78
C HIS A 155 -14.63 -8.48 -10.71
N PRO A 156 -15.88 -8.95 -10.85
CA PRO A 156 -16.20 -9.89 -11.92
C PRO A 156 -15.99 -9.22 -13.30
N PRO A 157 -15.96 -10.00 -14.40
CA PRO A 157 -15.85 -9.46 -15.75
C PRO A 157 -16.81 -8.28 -16.00
N VAL A 158 -16.30 -7.16 -16.52
CA VAL A 158 -17.09 -5.94 -16.77
C VAL A 158 -17.63 -5.85 -18.20
N TRP A 159 -17.04 -6.59 -19.13
CA TRP A 159 -17.39 -6.48 -20.54
C TRP A 159 -17.81 -7.82 -21.14
N THR A 160 -18.98 -7.86 -21.76
CA THR A 160 -19.51 -8.99 -22.53
C THR A 160 -19.54 -8.58 -24.00
N PHE A 161 -18.94 -9.41 -24.87
CA PHE A 161 -18.85 -9.15 -26.31
C PHE A 161 -18.83 -10.45 -27.11
N VAL A 162 -19.13 -10.36 -28.42
CA VAL A 162 -19.02 -11.50 -29.35
C VAL A 162 -17.66 -11.42 -30.07
N PRO A 163 -16.78 -12.44 -29.95
CA PRO A 163 -15.48 -12.45 -30.63
C PRO A 163 -15.63 -12.43 -32.16
N ALA A 164 -14.83 -11.63 -32.86
CA ALA A 164 -14.93 -11.50 -34.31
C ALA A 164 -14.40 -12.72 -35.11
N MET A 165 -13.55 -13.58 -34.51
CA MET A 165 -12.98 -14.78 -35.15
C MET A 165 -12.59 -15.81 -34.08
N GLY A 166 -13.13 -17.03 -34.12
CA GLY A 166 -12.63 -18.15 -33.29
C GLY A 166 -13.64 -19.11 -32.66
N GLY A 167 -14.94 -18.98 -32.93
CA GLY A 167 -15.86 -20.10 -32.71
C GLY A 167 -15.66 -21.11 -33.83
N ASP A 168 -15.27 -22.35 -33.49
CA ASP A 168 -15.58 -23.47 -34.36
C ASP A 168 -17.05 -23.31 -34.77
N ALA A 169 -17.33 -23.31 -36.06
CA ALA A 169 -18.64 -22.99 -36.63
C ALA A 169 -19.66 -24.10 -36.36
N LEU A 170 -19.95 -24.32 -35.08
CA LEU A 170 -20.91 -25.27 -34.52
C LEU A 170 -21.48 -24.71 -33.21
N ALA A 171 -21.80 -23.41 -33.15
CA ALA A 171 -22.82 -22.96 -32.22
C ALA A 171 -24.13 -23.62 -32.68
N ALA A 172 -24.59 -24.63 -31.94
CA ALA A 172 -25.90 -25.20 -32.14
C ALA A 172 -26.94 -24.08 -31.95
N GLU A 173 -28.00 -24.06 -32.77
CA GLU A 173 -29.03 -23.02 -32.63
C GLU A 173 -29.55 -22.94 -31.18
N GLY A 174 -29.28 -21.81 -30.51
CA GLY A 174 -29.68 -21.55 -29.12
C GLY A 174 -28.56 -21.31 -28.11
N GLU A 175 -27.28 -21.31 -28.50
CA GLU A 175 -26.15 -21.01 -27.60
C GLU A 175 -25.61 -19.58 -27.81
N ASP A 176 -25.45 -18.81 -26.72
CA ASP A 176 -24.92 -17.44 -26.76
C ASP A 176 -23.41 -17.46 -27.04
N ASP A 177 -22.99 -17.03 -28.23
CA ASP A 177 -21.57 -16.88 -28.64
C ASP A 177 -20.83 -15.71 -27.94
N SER A 178 -21.33 -15.27 -26.79
CA SER A 178 -20.77 -14.16 -26.03
C SER A 178 -19.66 -14.63 -25.09
N THR A 179 -18.59 -13.83 -24.98
CA THR A 179 -17.51 -14.01 -24.02
C THR A 179 -17.38 -12.79 -23.10
N ARG A 180 -16.64 -12.93 -22.00
CA ARG A 180 -16.49 -11.87 -20.99
C ARG A 180 -15.03 -11.49 -20.73
N ALA A 181 -14.78 -10.22 -20.41
CA ALA A 181 -13.44 -9.66 -20.15
C ALA A 181 -13.44 -8.61 -19.01
N GLY A 182 -12.24 -8.33 -18.48
CA GLY A 182 -12.01 -7.26 -17.50
C GLY A 182 -12.35 -7.65 -16.07
N THR A 183 -11.43 -8.31 -15.35
CA THR A 183 -11.61 -8.75 -13.95
C THR A 183 -10.84 -7.92 -12.92
N THR A 184 -9.98 -7.02 -13.40
CA THR A 184 -9.26 -6.05 -12.57
C THR A 184 -8.90 -4.82 -13.40
N GLY A 185 -8.60 -3.73 -12.71
CA GLY A 185 -8.20 -2.48 -13.33
C GLY A 185 -7.54 -1.52 -12.34
N VAL A 186 -7.07 -0.42 -12.90
CA VAL A 186 -6.64 0.79 -12.19
C VAL A 186 -7.75 1.82 -12.32
N TYR A 187 -8.23 2.32 -11.20
CA TYR A 187 -9.37 3.23 -11.11
C TYR A 187 -8.93 4.55 -10.48
N VAL A 188 -9.42 5.65 -11.04
CA VAL A 188 -9.03 7.00 -10.65
C VAL A 188 -10.26 7.82 -10.33
N SER A 189 -10.23 8.58 -9.26
CA SER A 189 -11.09 9.76 -9.10
C SER A 189 -10.22 10.98 -9.33
N LEU A 190 -10.59 11.83 -10.29
CA LEU A 190 -9.86 13.08 -10.58
C LEU A 190 -10.24 14.20 -9.61
N HIS A 191 -11.42 14.09 -9.01
CA HIS A 191 -12.02 15.09 -8.14
C HIS A 191 -12.58 14.40 -6.90
N ALA A 192 -11.71 13.75 -6.12
CA ALA A 192 -12.18 12.93 -5.02
C ALA A 192 -13.01 13.76 -4.04
N MET A 193 -12.72 15.05 -3.82
CA MET A 193 -13.45 15.98 -2.95
C MET A 193 -14.84 16.36 -3.43
N ASP A 194 -15.14 16.21 -4.71
CA ASP A 194 -16.48 16.42 -5.23
C ASP A 194 -17.37 15.18 -4.94
N PRO A 195 -18.47 15.32 -4.17
CA PRO A 195 -19.41 14.22 -3.95
C PRO A 195 -20.08 13.70 -5.24
N GLN A 196 -20.07 14.49 -6.31
CA GLN A 196 -20.53 14.09 -7.64
C GLN A 196 -19.38 13.59 -8.54
N GLY A 197 -18.14 13.66 -8.07
CA GLY A 197 -16.96 13.20 -8.78
C GLY A 197 -17.04 11.71 -9.07
N ALA A 198 -17.04 11.35 -10.35
CA ALA A 198 -17.10 9.96 -10.77
C ALA A 198 -15.72 9.30 -10.69
N LEU A 199 -15.72 7.98 -10.46
CA LEU A 199 -14.56 7.16 -10.78
C LEU A 199 -14.46 6.98 -12.29
N VAL A 200 -13.24 6.87 -12.79
CA VAL A 200 -12.93 6.55 -14.19
C VAL A 200 -11.93 5.41 -14.27
N THR A 201 -11.95 4.69 -15.39
CA THR A 201 -11.04 3.58 -15.65
C THR A 201 -9.71 4.10 -16.21
N GLY A 202 -8.64 3.96 -15.44
CA GLY A 202 -7.27 4.29 -15.88
C GLY A 202 -6.62 3.18 -16.70
N ALA A 203 -6.79 1.92 -16.29
CA ALA A 203 -6.36 0.73 -17.03
C ALA A 203 -7.29 -0.45 -16.74
N SER A 204 -7.48 -1.36 -17.68
CA SER A 204 -8.38 -2.51 -17.53
C SER A 204 -7.93 -3.69 -18.39
N LEU A 205 -8.29 -4.92 -18.01
CA LEU A 205 -7.99 -6.14 -18.79
C LEU A 205 -8.90 -6.33 -20.01
N VAL A 206 -9.63 -5.30 -20.44
CA VAL A 206 -10.47 -5.32 -21.65
C VAL A 206 -9.69 -5.00 -22.94
N GLY A 207 -8.36 -4.88 -22.88
CA GLY A 207 -7.53 -4.58 -24.07
C GLY A 207 -7.62 -5.60 -25.21
N ALA A 208 -8.18 -6.80 -24.98
CA ALA A 208 -8.47 -7.79 -26.02
C ALA A 208 -9.79 -7.53 -26.77
N VAL A 209 -10.64 -6.65 -26.25
CA VAL A 209 -11.89 -6.24 -26.89
C VAL A 209 -11.54 -5.26 -28.01
N PRO A 210 -11.98 -5.48 -29.27
CA PRO A 210 -11.61 -4.65 -30.40
C PRO A 210 -11.84 -3.14 -30.17
N GLU A 211 -12.99 -2.78 -29.59
CA GLU A 211 -13.37 -1.38 -29.28
C GLU A 211 -12.40 -0.70 -28.31
N PHE A 212 -11.76 -1.47 -27.43
CA PHE A 212 -10.88 -0.94 -26.39
C PHE A 212 -9.40 -1.23 -26.60
N SER A 213 -9.06 -1.94 -27.67
CA SER A 213 -7.70 -2.40 -27.93
C SER A 213 -6.69 -1.25 -28.05
N GLU A 214 -7.10 -0.12 -28.61
CA GLU A 214 -6.26 1.08 -28.73
C GLU A 214 -6.12 1.86 -27.40
N ILE A 215 -7.06 1.70 -26.47
CA ILE A 215 -7.08 2.44 -25.20
C ILE A 215 -6.39 1.64 -24.09
N PHE A 216 -6.79 0.37 -23.95
CA PHE A 216 -6.40 -0.52 -22.84
C PHE A 216 -5.47 -1.67 -23.26
N GLY A 217 -5.13 -1.77 -24.54
CA GLY A 217 -4.16 -2.75 -25.04
C GLY A 217 -2.72 -2.43 -24.61
N VAL A 218 -1.85 -3.44 -24.70
CA VAL A 218 -0.42 -3.29 -24.40
C VAL A 218 0.24 -2.44 -25.51
N PRO A 219 0.84 -1.29 -25.18
CA PRO A 219 1.34 -0.37 -26.20
C PRO A 219 2.52 -0.95 -27.00
N GLY A 220 2.48 -0.76 -28.32
CA GLY A 220 3.54 -1.20 -29.24
C GLY A 220 3.53 -2.68 -29.58
N LEU A 221 2.48 -3.42 -29.19
CA LEU A 221 2.24 -4.81 -29.59
C LEU A 221 1.08 -4.90 -30.58
N VAL A 222 0.79 -6.11 -31.05
CA VAL A 222 -0.34 -6.36 -31.94
C VAL A 222 -1.66 -5.95 -31.25
N PRO A 223 -2.61 -5.32 -31.98
CA PRO A 223 -3.92 -5.02 -31.45
C PRO A 223 -4.58 -6.25 -30.83
N ALA A 224 -5.38 -6.03 -29.78
CA ALA A 224 -5.95 -7.05 -28.91
C ALA A 224 -4.99 -7.77 -27.95
N THR A 225 -3.70 -7.40 -27.89
CA THR A 225 -2.84 -7.84 -26.79
C THR A 225 -3.30 -7.16 -25.49
N ARG A 226 -3.83 -7.93 -24.54
CA ARG A 226 -4.24 -7.42 -23.22
C ARG A 226 -3.14 -7.54 -22.19
N PHE A 227 -3.27 -6.77 -21.11
CA PHE A 227 -2.56 -7.05 -19.87
C PHE A 227 -3.13 -8.31 -19.19
N ASP A 228 -2.31 -8.95 -18.35
CA ASP A 228 -2.71 -10.09 -17.53
C ASP A 228 -3.11 -9.65 -16.12
N VAL A 229 -2.34 -8.72 -15.53
CA VAL A 229 -2.58 -8.21 -14.17
C VAL A 229 -1.89 -6.85 -13.96
N PHE A 230 -2.37 -6.09 -12.97
CA PHE A 230 -1.78 -4.83 -12.50
C PHE A 230 -1.22 -4.98 -11.06
N PRO A 231 0.04 -5.41 -10.88
CA PRO A 231 0.63 -5.60 -9.54
C PRO A 231 0.92 -4.28 -8.82
N GLY A 232 0.75 -4.27 -7.48
CA GLY A 232 1.05 -3.11 -6.63
C GLY A 232 0.09 -1.93 -6.74
N ALA A 233 0.41 -0.83 -6.06
CA ALA A 233 -0.41 0.39 -6.03
C ALA A 233 -0.04 1.33 -7.20
N PRO A 234 -1.01 1.79 -8.02
CA PRO A 234 -0.77 2.74 -9.10
C PRO A 234 -0.59 4.16 -8.56
N ALA A 235 0.41 4.91 -9.03
CA ALA A 235 0.64 6.30 -8.65
C ALA A 235 -0.16 7.27 -9.53
N ILE A 236 -0.57 8.42 -8.98
CA ILE A 236 -1.33 9.46 -9.68
C ILE A 236 -0.66 10.83 -9.46
N THR A 237 -0.58 11.63 -10.52
CA THR A 237 -0.01 12.98 -10.49
C THR A 237 -1.09 14.05 -10.36
N ASP A 238 -0.68 15.27 -10.02
CA ASP A 238 -1.55 16.44 -9.93
C ASP A 238 -2.27 16.75 -11.26
N ASP A 239 -1.67 16.36 -12.39
CA ASP A 239 -2.22 16.58 -13.73
C ASP A 239 -3.13 15.45 -14.23
N GLY A 240 -3.51 14.49 -13.37
CA GLY A 240 -4.36 13.37 -13.76
C GLY A 240 -3.66 12.31 -14.63
N ILE A 241 -2.33 12.19 -14.54
CA ILE A 241 -1.59 11.08 -15.17
C ILE A 241 -1.42 9.96 -14.14
N VAL A 242 -1.98 8.78 -14.44
CA VAL A 242 -1.80 7.56 -13.66
C VAL A 242 -0.63 6.75 -14.20
N ALA A 243 0.26 6.29 -13.33
CA ALA A 243 1.40 5.42 -13.64
C ALA A 243 1.32 4.11 -12.86
N PHE A 244 1.55 2.98 -13.52
CA PHE A 244 1.30 1.66 -12.94
C PHE A 244 2.26 0.60 -13.49
N LYS A 245 2.47 -0.45 -12.69
CA LYS A 245 3.11 -1.70 -13.14
C LYS A 245 2.04 -2.61 -13.74
N ALA A 246 2.37 -3.28 -14.84
CA ALA A 246 1.51 -4.29 -15.43
C ALA A 246 2.34 -5.46 -15.96
N ASN A 247 1.74 -6.66 -15.92
CA ASN A 247 2.28 -7.85 -16.55
C ASN A 247 1.42 -8.20 -17.77
N TYR A 248 2.04 -8.81 -18.78
CA TYR A 248 1.38 -9.22 -20.01
C TYR A 248 2.12 -10.38 -20.66
N THR A 249 1.40 -11.19 -21.42
CA THR A 249 1.95 -12.36 -22.09
C THR A 249 2.09 -12.10 -23.58
N THR A 250 3.25 -12.45 -24.13
CA THR A 250 3.51 -12.39 -25.57
C THR A 250 3.64 -13.79 -26.15
N ILE A 251 3.14 -13.97 -27.37
CA ILE A 251 3.25 -15.23 -28.09
C ILE A 251 4.38 -15.10 -29.10
N THR A 252 5.44 -15.88 -28.92
CA THR A 252 6.54 -15.94 -29.88
C THR A 252 6.44 -17.22 -30.70
N PRO A 253 6.45 -17.15 -32.05
CA PRO A 253 6.56 -18.34 -32.89
C PRO A 253 7.87 -19.07 -32.60
N ALA A 254 7.81 -20.32 -32.14
CA ALA A 254 9.02 -21.14 -32.04
C ALA A 254 9.46 -21.57 -33.44
N ALA A 255 10.77 -21.52 -33.73
CA ALA A 255 11.31 -22.01 -35.00
C ALA A 255 11.05 -23.53 -35.13
N GLY A 256 9.98 -23.90 -35.86
CA GLY A 256 9.61 -25.29 -36.14
C GLY A 256 8.71 -25.98 -35.10
N GLY A 257 7.99 -25.24 -34.24
CA GLY A 257 7.15 -25.84 -33.18
C GLY A 257 5.97 -24.99 -32.72
N ALA A 258 5.31 -25.45 -31.64
CA ALA A 258 4.18 -24.76 -30.99
C ALA A 258 4.62 -23.38 -30.47
N ALA A 259 3.72 -22.41 -30.56
CA ALA A 259 3.98 -21.06 -30.09
C ALA A 259 4.23 -21.04 -28.57
N ILE A 260 5.21 -20.26 -28.12
CA ILE A 260 5.60 -20.17 -26.71
C ILE A 260 5.02 -18.88 -26.13
N ALA A 261 4.26 -19.01 -25.06
CA ALA A 261 3.80 -17.90 -24.23
C ALA A 261 4.94 -17.45 -23.31
N ILE A 262 5.30 -16.18 -23.38
CA ILE A 262 6.36 -15.56 -22.57
C ILE A 262 5.73 -14.44 -21.74
N GLY A 263 5.73 -14.61 -20.43
CA GLY A 263 5.32 -13.58 -19.48
C GLY A 263 6.33 -12.42 -19.47
N LYS A 264 5.82 -11.19 -19.50
CA LYS A 264 6.59 -9.95 -19.46
C LYS A 264 6.02 -9.01 -18.41
N THR A 265 6.83 -8.05 -17.99
CA THR A 265 6.45 -6.99 -17.06
C THR A 265 6.87 -5.63 -17.59
N GLY A 266 6.27 -4.57 -17.06
CA GLY A 266 6.65 -3.21 -17.39
C GLY A 266 5.96 -2.14 -16.56
N VAL A 267 6.41 -0.91 -16.78
CA VAL A 267 5.85 0.32 -16.22
C VAL A 267 5.23 1.13 -17.34
N PHE A 268 4.00 1.55 -17.11
CA PHE A 268 3.15 2.24 -18.07
C PHE A 268 2.53 3.48 -17.42
N TYR A 269 2.04 4.40 -18.24
CA TYR A 269 1.25 5.53 -17.78
C TYR A 269 0.12 5.86 -18.74
N ARG A 270 -0.85 6.62 -18.27
CA ARG A 270 -1.94 7.16 -19.07
C ARG A 270 -2.45 8.44 -18.45
N ARG A 271 -2.73 9.45 -19.27
CA ARG A 271 -3.52 10.60 -18.82
C ARG A 271 -4.99 10.18 -18.81
N VAL A 272 -5.64 10.35 -17.67
CA VAL A 272 -7.07 10.09 -17.53
C VAL A 272 -7.85 11.41 -17.57
N ALA A 273 -9.08 11.34 -18.03
CA ALA A 273 -10.02 12.44 -18.07
C ALA A 273 -11.41 11.96 -17.64
N ASP A 274 -12.25 12.90 -17.21
CA ASP A 274 -13.67 12.61 -16.99
C ASP A 274 -14.32 12.20 -18.31
N GLY A 275 -14.98 11.03 -18.33
CA GLY A 275 -15.70 10.55 -19.50
C GLY A 275 -15.57 9.06 -19.71
N HIS A 276 -16.12 8.61 -20.86
CA HIS A 276 -16.11 7.21 -21.25
C HIS A 276 -14.69 6.63 -21.23
N ALA A 277 -14.53 5.46 -20.60
CA ALA A 277 -13.25 4.76 -20.46
C ALA A 277 -12.11 5.59 -19.82
N GLY A 278 -12.42 6.68 -19.10
CA GLY A 278 -11.41 7.60 -18.55
C GLY A 278 -10.70 8.43 -19.62
N GLY A 279 -11.35 8.66 -20.76
CA GLY A 279 -10.81 9.42 -21.90
C GLY A 279 -10.33 8.54 -23.06
N ASN A 280 -9.94 9.17 -24.17
CA ASN A 280 -9.53 8.47 -25.39
C ASN A 280 -8.01 8.30 -25.54
N GLU A 281 -7.21 8.81 -24.59
CA GLU A 281 -5.76 8.67 -24.65
C GLU A 281 -5.35 7.21 -24.41
N ALA A 282 -4.49 6.68 -25.28
CA ALA A 282 -3.94 5.34 -25.16
C ALA A 282 -2.95 5.24 -23.99
N ILE A 283 -2.88 4.06 -23.36
CA ILE A 283 -1.78 3.74 -22.44
C ILE A 283 -0.44 3.92 -23.17
N GLN A 284 0.53 4.46 -22.45
CA GLN A 284 1.88 4.71 -22.93
C GLN A 284 2.89 3.84 -22.17
N ARG A 285 3.91 3.38 -22.90
CA ARG A 285 4.99 2.54 -22.36
C ARG A 285 6.17 3.39 -21.90
N LEU A 286 6.68 3.12 -20.68
CA LEU A 286 7.93 3.69 -20.18
C LEU A 286 9.08 2.70 -20.28
N ALA A 287 8.88 1.51 -19.72
CA ALA A 287 9.86 0.44 -19.71
C ALA A 287 9.15 -0.91 -19.65
N THR A 288 9.74 -1.92 -20.27
CA THR A 288 9.26 -3.31 -20.24
C THR A 288 10.43 -4.28 -20.17
N SER A 289 10.15 -5.58 -20.10
CA SER A 289 11.16 -6.63 -20.22
C SER A 289 11.99 -6.59 -21.52
N ASP A 290 11.55 -5.82 -22.52
CA ASP A 290 12.28 -5.60 -23.78
C ASP A 290 13.15 -4.33 -23.75
N THR A 291 13.10 -3.55 -22.67
CA THR A 291 13.88 -2.33 -22.52
C THR A 291 15.28 -2.67 -22.05
N ILE A 292 16.29 -2.26 -22.83
CA ILE A 292 17.70 -2.40 -22.47
C ILE A 292 17.96 -1.58 -21.21
N ILE A 293 18.63 -2.19 -20.24
CA ILE A 293 19.00 -1.54 -18.99
C ILE A 293 19.96 -0.38 -19.30
N PRO A 294 19.57 0.87 -19.00
CA PRO A 294 20.47 2.02 -19.14
C PRO A 294 21.63 1.89 -18.15
N ASN A 295 22.85 2.15 -18.65
CA ASN A 295 24.09 2.06 -17.87
C ASN A 295 24.19 0.73 -17.09
N PRO A 296 24.23 -0.43 -17.76
CA PRO A 296 24.10 -1.75 -17.14
C PRO A 296 25.31 -2.15 -16.26
N GLY A 297 26.26 -1.24 -16.03
CA GLY A 297 27.46 -1.50 -15.23
C GLY A 297 28.31 -2.60 -15.85
N ASN A 298 28.51 -3.68 -15.09
CA ASN A 298 29.35 -4.82 -15.50
C ASN A 298 28.61 -5.87 -16.33
N CYS A 299 27.31 -5.67 -16.58
CA CYS A 299 26.52 -6.65 -17.30
C CYS A 299 26.77 -6.62 -18.81
N ALA A 300 26.37 -7.71 -19.46
CA ALA A 300 26.53 -7.84 -20.91
C ALA A 300 25.82 -6.68 -21.63
N PRO A 301 26.45 -6.09 -22.67
CA PRO A 301 25.76 -5.11 -23.51
C PRO A 301 24.45 -5.68 -24.07
N GLY A 302 23.35 -4.95 -23.90
CA GLY A 302 22.03 -5.39 -24.35
C GLY A 302 21.22 -6.19 -23.32
N THR A 303 21.71 -6.39 -22.09
CA THR A 303 20.87 -6.91 -20.99
C THR A 303 19.61 -6.04 -20.84
N THR A 304 18.46 -6.68 -20.78
CA THR A 304 17.14 -6.03 -20.58
C THR A 304 16.62 -6.27 -19.17
N PHE A 305 15.56 -5.57 -18.79
CA PHE A 305 14.89 -5.84 -17.52
C PHE A 305 14.26 -7.23 -17.52
N GLY A 306 14.45 -8.00 -16.45
CA GLY A 306 13.61 -9.16 -16.14
C GLY A 306 12.48 -8.82 -15.16
N SER A 307 12.65 -7.77 -14.35
CA SER A 307 11.62 -7.30 -13.43
C SER A 307 11.53 -5.77 -13.36
N THR A 308 10.34 -5.27 -13.02
CA THR A 308 10.08 -3.86 -12.73
C THR A 308 9.21 -3.76 -11.48
N ALA A 309 9.37 -2.70 -10.68
CA ALA A 309 8.58 -2.46 -9.48
C ALA A 309 7.41 -1.48 -9.73
N PRO A 310 6.34 -1.51 -8.91
CA PRO A 310 5.29 -0.48 -8.94
C PRO A 310 5.90 0.94 -8.77
N PRO A 311 5.52 1.91 -9.62
CA PRO A 311 6.17 3.22 -9.63
C PRO A 311 5.70 4.15 -8.50
N SER A 312 6.43 5.27 -8.36
CA SER A 312 5.95 6.51 -7.71
C SER A 312 6.05 7.65 -8.70
N ALA A 313 5.09 8.57 -8.71
CA ALA A 313 5.00 9.65 -9.69
C ALA A 313 4.64 10.98 -9.05
N ALA A 314 5.28 12.05 -9.49
CA ALA A 314 5.04 13.42 -9.03
C ALA A 314 5.74 14.41 -9.99
N SER A 315 5.27 15.66 -10.06
CA SER A 315 5.91 16.73 -10.84
C SER A 315 6.26 16.34 -12.29
N GLY A 316 5.32 15.68 -12.99
CA GLY A 316 5.50 15.27 -14.39
C GLY A 316 6.54 14.15 -14.62
N HIS A 317 7.01 13.49 -13.56
CA HIS A 317 7.98 12.41 -13.66
C HIS A 317 7.52 11.16 -12.91
N VAL A 318 8.10 10.04 -13.28
CA VAL A 318 7.92 8.74 -12.65
C VAL A 318 9.26 8.14 -12.26
N VAL A 319 9.29 7.47 -11.11
CA VAL A 319 10.46 6.74 -10.60
C VAL A 319 10.06 5.30 -10.31
N PHE A 320 10.90 4.35 -10.72
CA PHE A 320 10.69 2.92 -10.49
C PHE A 320 12.02 2.17 -10.36
N VAL A 321 11.98 0.99 -9.75
CA VAL A 321 13.09 0.03 -9.76
C VAL A 321 12.93 -0.87 -10.97
N GLY A 322 14.01 -1.11 -11.71
CA GLY A 322 14.09 -2.12 -12.76
C GLY A 322 15.36 -2.94 -12.60
N LEU A 323 15.24 -4.27 -12.65
CA LEU A 323 16.34 -5.22 -12.45
C LEU A 323 16.38 -6.24 -13.60
N ASP A 324 17.54 -6.84 -13.83
CA ASP A 324 17.68 -7.96 -14.78
C ASP A 324 17.05 -9.25 -14.27
N ASP A 325 17.15 -9.53 -12.97
CA ASP A 325 16.48 -10.62 -12.26
C ASP A 325 16.02 -10.10 -10.89
N GLU A 326 14.79 -10.40 -10.48
CA GLU A 326 14.28 -9.97 -9.16
C GLU A 326 14.91 -10.77 -8.01
N SER A 327 15.20 -12.05 -8.25
CA SER A 327 15.64 -13.00 -7.23
C SER A 327 17.13 -12.87 -6.90
N ASP A 328 17.96 -12.69 -7.92
CA ASP A 328 19.40 -12.49 -7.81
C ASP A 328 19.90 -11.40 -8.77
N PRO A 329 19.62 -10.11 -8.46
CA PRO A 329 19.89 -9.03 -9.40
C PRO A 329 21.39 -8.78 -9.58
N ALA A 330 21.86 -8.79 -10.83
CA ALA A 330 23.22 -8.41 -11.19
C ALA A 330 23.28 -6.99 -11.78
N CYS A 331 22.19 -6.54 -12.41
CA CYS A 331 22.09 -5.30 -13.15
C CYS A 331 20.81 -4.55 -12.80
N GLY A 332 20.79 -3.27 -13.12
CA GLY A 332 19.61 -2.44 -12.93
C GLY A 332 19.80 -1.39 -11.84
N GLY A 333 18.68 -0.85 -11.40
CA GLY A 333 18.71 0.35 -10.58
C GLY A 333 17.35 1.02 -10.41
N ILE A 334 17.43 2.27 -9.96
CA ILE A 334 16.31 3.21 -9.86
C ILE A 334 16.40 4.15 -11.05
N TYR A 335 15.30 4.26 -11.79
CA TYR A 335 15.21 5.05 -13.01
C TYR A 335 14.14 6.12 -12.87
N LEU A 336 14.46 7.31 -13.37
CA LEU A 336 13.54 8.42 -13.58
C LEU A 336 13.14 8.47 -15.06
N ALA A 337 11.88 8.75 -15.35
CA ALA A 337 11.42 9.04 -16.69
C ALA A 337 10.42 10.22 -16.68
N PRO A 338 10.43 11.09 -17.70
CA PRO A 338 9.38 12.08 -17.86
C PRO A 338 8.07 11.41 -18.29
N LEU A 339 6.94 11.92 -17.79
CA LEU A 339 5.58 11.53 -18.21
C LEU A 339 5.18 12.30 -19.48
N ALA A 340 6.02 12.22 -20.51
CA ALA A 340 5.82 12.87 -21.81
C ALA A 340 6.18 11.89 -22.95
N GLN A 341 5.65 12.17 -24.15
CA GLN A 341 5.94 11.41 -25.37
C GLN A 341 6.85 12.20 -26.33
N PRO A 342 7.79 11.54 -27.02
CA PRO A 342 8.27 10.18 -26.73
C PRO A 342 8.97 10.15 -25.36
N PRO A 343 9.02 9.01 -24.65
CA PRO A 343 9.81 8.93 -23.43
C PRO A 343 11.27 9.18 -23.80
N GLU A 344 11.75 10.38 -23.50
CA GLU A 344 13.16 10.71 -23.55
C GLU A 344 13.85 9.75 -22.57
N GLN A 345 14.60 8.79 -23.12
CA GLN A 345 15.52 7.86 -22.48
C GLN A 345 15.50 7.82 -20.94
N LEU A 346 15.22 6.64 -20.36
CA LEU A 346 15.31 6.40 -18.92
C LEU A 346 16.61 6.95 -18.30
N ILE A 347 16.47 7.80 -17.28
CA ILE A 347 17.58 8.44 -16.57
C ILE A 347 17.92 7.58 -15.34
N PRO A 348 19.10 6.92 -15.29
CA PRO A 348 19.50 6.17 -14.11
C PRO A 348 19.88 7.11 -12.96
N LEU A 349 19.18 6.98 -11.83
CA LEU A 349 19.48 7.74 -10.61
C LEU A 349 20.47 6.99 -9.72
N VAL A 350 20.22 5.70 -9.50
CA VAL A 350 21.04 4.82 -8.65
C VAL A 350 21.12 3.46 -9.31
N ALA A 351 22.32 2.97 -9.60
CA ALA A 351 22.52 1.62 -10.16
C ALA A 351 23.03 0.64 -9.08
N LEU A 352 22.80 -0.66 -9.29
CA LEU A 352 23.60 -1.67 -8.59
C LEU A 352 25.09 -1.44 -8.87
N GLY A 353 25.93 -1.65 -7.86
CA GLY A 353 27.34 -1.28 -7.90
C GLY A 353 27.63 0.20 -7.54
N THR A 354 26.61 1.04 -7.33
CA THR A 354 26.82 2.40 -6.82
C THR A 354 27.42 2.36 -5.42
N ARG A 355 28.46 3.17 -5.16
CA ARG A 355 29.12 3.23 -3.85
C ARG A 355 28.17 3.73 -2.78
N VAL A 356 28.20 3.07 -1.63
CA VAL A 356 27.41 3.44 -0.47
C VAL A 356 28.08 4.61 0.26
N PRO A 357 27.42 5.78 0.39
CA PRO A 357 28.01 6.94 1.06
C PRO A 357 28.48 6.61 2.48
N GLY A 358 29.71 6.99 2.79
CA GLY A 358 30.30 6.78 4.12
C GLY A 358 30.70 5.34 4.46
N GLN A 359 30.50 4.36 3.56
CA GLN A 359 30.84 2.94 3.78
C GLN A 359 32.06 2.50 2.96
N GLY A 360 33.03 3.40 2.74
CA GLY A 360 34.31 3.08 2.10
C GLY A 360 34.19 2.61 0.64
N ARG A 361 34.56 1.35 0.38
CA ARG A 361 34.53 0.73 -0.96
C ARG A 361 33.27 -0.11 -1.19
N HIS A 362 32.38 -0.23 -0.22
CA HIS A 362 31.15 -1.00 -0.38
C HIS A 362 30.22 -0.36 -1.40
N ALA A 363 29.51 -1.20 -2.13
CA ALA A 363 28.59 -0.82 -3.19
C ALA A 363 27.25 -1.54 -3.01
N LEU A 364 26.18 -0.92 -3.48
CA LEU A 364 24.83 -1.47 -3.43
C LEU A 364 24.76 -2.77 -4.23
N THR A 365 24.23 -3.82 -3.60
CA THR A 365 24.01 -5.14 -4.20
C THR A 365 22.53 -5.48 -4.29
N ARG A 366 21.67 -4.80 -3.52
CA ARG A 366 20.21 -4.98 -3.58
C ARG A 366 19.50 -3.63 -3.45
N LEU A 367 18.32 -3.54 -4.04
CA LEU A 367 17.40 -2.40 -3.98
C LEU A 367 16.00 -2.92 -3.69
N GLY A 368 15.22 -2.16 -2.92
CA GLY A 368 13.85 -2.52 -2.57
C GLY A 368 12.86 -1.98 -3.59
N GLU A 369 11.79 -2.73 -3.87
CA GLU A 369 10.72 -2.30 -4.77
C GLU A 369 9.89 -1.12 -4.22
N GLY A 370 9.91 -0.92 -2.90
CA GLY A 370 9.30 0.21 -2.21
C GLY A 370 10.14 1.47 -2.32
N LEU A 371 9.72 2.42 -3.16
CA LEU A 371 10.31 3.75 -3.22
C LEU A 371 9.25 4.85 -3.15
N SER A 372 9.60 5.94 -2.47
CA SER A 372 8.77 7.15 -2.35
C SER A 372 9.38 8.27 -3.18
N TYR A 373 8.55 9.05 -3.87
CA TYR A 373 8.96 10.18 -4.70
C TYR A 373 7.99 11.35 -4.52
N ASP A 374 8.52 12.55 -4.34
CA ASP A 374 7.74 13.78 -4.10
C ASP A 374 7.98 14.87 -5.17
N GLY A 375 8.55 14.49 -6.31
CA GLY A 375 8.93 15.40 -7.39
C GLY A 375 10.41 15.81 -7.35
N ARG A 376 11.10 15.60 -6.23
CA ARG A 376 12.53 15.91 -6.10
C ARG A 376 13.33 14.80 -5.43
N LEU A 377 12.86 14.33 -4.28
CA LEU A 377 13.52 13.35 -3.44
C LEU A 377 13.01 11.96 -3.79
N VAL A 378 13.94 11.02 -3.95
CA VAL A 378 13.63 9.60 -4.06
C VAL A 378 14.14 8.90 -2.81
N GLY A 379 13.23 8.40 -1.98
CA GLY A 379 13.58 7.57 -0.84
C GLY A 379 13.48 6.10 -1.19
N PHE A 380 14.44 5.30 -0.74
CA PHE A 380 14.47 3.85 -1.02
C PHE A 380 15.27 3.08 0.04
N TRP A 381 15.05 1.77 0.08
CA TRP A 381 15.89 0.82 0.82
C TRP A 381 16.92 0.18 -0.11
N GLY A 382 18.12 -0.09 0.42
CA GLY A 382 19.14 -0.87 -0.27
C GLY A 382 20.07 -1.62 0.68
N ALA A 383 20.76 -2.63 0.15
CA ALA A 383 21.73 -3.44 0.90
C ALA A 383 23.09 -3.49 0.20
N TRP A 384 24.14 -3.85 0.96
CA TRP A 384 25.50 -3.97 0.43
C TRP A 384 26.32 -5.07 1.09
N GLY A 385 27.34 -5.53 0.36
CA GLY A 385 28.19 -6.63 0.78
C GLY A 385 27.48 -7.99 0.72
N ASN A 386 28.18 -9.03 1.18
CA ASN A 386 27.76 -10.42 1.03
C ASN A 386 27.44 -11.09 2.36
N ALA A 387 27.57 -10.36 3.47
CA ALA A 387 27.24 -10.90 4.79
C ALA A 387 25.72 -10.98 4.93
N THR A 388 25.22 -12.20 5.13
CA THR A 388 23.82 -12.50 5.45
C THR A 388 23.71 -13.03 6.88
N ARG A 389 22.49 -13.01 7.40
CA ARG A 389 22.09 -13.68 8.64
C ARG A 389 20.77 -14.41 8.41
N ILE A 390 20.53 -15.47 9.16
CA ILE A 390 19.26 -16.21 9.10
C ILE A 390 18.24 -15.50 9.97
N LEU A 391 17.02 -15.35 9.44
CA LEU A 391 15.84 -14.89 10.14
C LEU A 391 14.75 -15.95 10.05
N ARG A 392 14.18 -16.37 11.19
CA ARG A 392 12.98 -17.21 11.23
C ARG A 392 11.73 -16.36 11.03
N LEU A 393 10.94 -16.72 10.03
CA LEU A 393 9.63 -16.15 9.74
C LEU A 393 8.55 -17.15 10.16
N TYR A 394 7.95 -16.90 11.32
CA TYR A 394 6.89 -17.76 11.86
C TYR A 394 5.59 -17.58 11.07
N CYS A 395 4.91 -18.70 10.82
CA CYS A 395 3.61 -18.70 10.18
C CYS A 395 2.62 -17.81 10.95
N PRO A 396 1.79 -17.03 10.25
CA PRO A 396 0.91 -16.07 10.91
C PRO A 396 -0.14 -16.77 11.80
N SER A 397 -0.37 -16.21 12.98
CA SER A 397 -1.47 -16.60 13.89
C SER A 397 -2.83 -16.11 13.40
N ASP A 398 -2.85 -14.98 12.68
CA ASP A 398 -4.05 -14.26 12.28
C ASP A 398 -4.18 -14.10 10.76
N GLY A 399 -5.39 -13.73 10.31
CA GLY A 399 -5.72 -13.56 8.90
C GLY A 399 -6.48 -14.74 8.29
N ASN A 400 -6.37 -14.91 6.96
CA ASN A 400 -7.12 -15.92 6.22
C ASN A 400 -6.76 -17.34 6.71
N ARG A 401 -7.78 -18.08 7.16
CA ARG A 401 -7.62 -19.43 7.73
C ARG A 401 -6.89 -20.38 6.80
N ASP A 402 -7.34 -20.51 5.56
CA ASP A 402 -6.76 -21.45 4.59
C ASP A 402 -5.26 -21.17 4.38
N ARG A 403 -4.88 -19.89 4.30
CA ARG A 403 -3.48 -19.48 4.16
C ARG A 403 -2.64 -19.80 5.40
N ARG A 404 -3.18 -19.56 6.59
CA ARG A 404 -2.52 -19.90 7.86
C ARG A 404 -2.34 -21.41 8.01
N ASP A 405 -3.39 -22.16 7.70
CA ASP A 405 -3.40 -23.62 7.78
C ASP A 405 -2.41 -24.19 6.75
N TYR A 406 -2.28 -23.55 5.57
CA TYR A 406 -1.31 -23.95 4.53
C TYR A 406 0.13 -23.74 5.00
N CYS A 407 0.42 -22.56 5.56
CA CYS A 407 1.74 -22.28 6.13
C CYS A 407 2.10 -23.28 7.25
N ASN A 408 1.15 -23.60 8.12
CA ASN A 408 1.36 -24.53 9.25
C ASN A 408 1.22 -26.02 8.89
N ARG A 409 1.12 -26.38 7.60
CA ARG A 409 0.96 -27.76 7.11
C ARG A 409 -0.20 -28.54 7.74
N VAL A 410 -1.28 -27.84 8.11
CA VAL A 410 -2.54 -28.43 8.58
C VAL A 410 -3.69 -28.19 7.60
N PHE A 411 -3.39 -27.67 6.41
CA PHE A 411 -4.36 -27.39 5.35
C PHE A 411 -4.88 -28.67 4.71
N ILE A 412 -6.19 -28.70 4.48
CA ILE A 412 -6.85 -29.69 3.64
C ILE A 412 -7.39 -28.94 2.42
N ASP A 413 -6.94 -29.32 1.24
CA ASP A 413 -7.43 -28.73 -0.01
C ASP A 413 -8.95 -28.95 -0.11
N PRO A 414 -9.75 -27.87 -0.20
CA PRO A 414 -11.21 -27.97 -0.17
C PRO A 414 -11.78 -28.64 -1.42
N VAL A 415 -11.02 -28.72 -2.52
CA VAL A 415 -11.43 -29.35 -3.77
C VAL A 415 -11.04 -30.82 -3.80
N SER A 416 -9.77 -31.13 -3.51
CA SER A 416 -9.27 -32.51 -3.59
C SER A 416 -9.48 -33.32 -2.31
N GLY A 417 -9.70 -32.66 -1.17
CA GLY A 417 -9.78 -33.30 0.15
C GLY A 417 -8.46 -33.87 0.65
N THR A 418 -7.35 -33.60 -0.04
CA THR A 418 -6.03 -34.11 0.34
C THR A 418 -5.31 -33.17 1.30
N PRO A 419 -4.52 -33.69 2.26
CA PRO A 419 -3.62 -32.87 3.05
C PRO A 419 -2.62 -32.14 2.15
N GLY A 420 -2.48 -30.84 2.38
CA GLY A 420 -1.50 -30.00 1.74
C GLY A 420 -0.77 -29.14 2.76
N GLY A 421 0.11 -28.28 2.26
CA GLY A 421 0.86 -27.35 3.08
C GLY A 421 2.05 -26.81 2.33
N ASP A 422 2.62 -25.75 2.86
CA ASP A 422 3.82 -25.15 2.30
C ASP A 422 5.02 -26.12 2.51
N PRO A 423 5.62 -26.64 1.42
CA PRO A 423 6.76 -27.55 1.51
C PRO A 423 8.02 -26.87 2.06
N ASP A 424 8.07 -25.54 2.14
CA ASP A 424 9.22 -24.81 2.68
C ASP A 424 9.10 -24.55 4.19
N SER A 425 7.93 -24.77 4.79
CA SER A 425 7.71 -24.61 6.24
C SER A 425 8.32 -25.73 7.08
N ILE A 426 9.10 -25.37 8.11
CA ILE A 426 9.64 -26.26 9.12
C ILE A 426 8.62 -26.35 10.27
N CYS A 427 8.18 -27.56 10.61
CA CYS A 427 7.10 -27.82 11.58
C CYS A 427 7.47 -28.89 12.63
N ASP A 428 8.67 -29.44 12.53
CA ASP A 428 9.18 -30.57 13.33
C ASP A 428 10.31 -30.15 14.30
N ASP A 429 10.51 -28.84 14.50
CA ASP A 429 11.39 -28.30 15.55
C ASP A 429 10.65 -28.26 16.90
N PHE A 430 10.72 -29.37 17.64
CA PHE A 430 10.10 -29.51 18.97
C PHE A 430 10.83 -28.75 20.08
N ASP A 431 12.05 -28.27 19.80
CA ASP A 431 12.85 -27.48 20.73
C ASP A 431 12.60 -25.97 20.56
N ASP A 432 11.88 -25.55 19.51
CA ASP A 432 11.49 -24.15 19.29
C ASP A 432 10.51 -23.66 20.36
N ARG A 433 10.75 -22.45 20.86
CA ARG A 433 9.94 -21.84 21.92
C ARG A 433 8.49 -21.57 21.49
N LEU A 434 8.24 -21.38 20.21
CA LEU A 434 6.92 -21.12 19.62
C LEU A 434 6.26 -22.37 19.04
N TRP A 435 6.85 -23.56 19.23
CA TRP A 435 6.20 -24.83 18.91
C TRP A 435 4.77 -24.87 19.51
N PRO A 436 3.74 -25.29 18.76
CA PRO A 436 3.78 -25.99 17.46
C PRO A 436 3.71 -25.08 16.21
N THR A 437 4.01 -23.79 16.33
CA THR A 437 3.96 -22.86 15.18
C THR A 437 5.09 -23.15 14.20
N CYS A 438 4.76 -23.38 12.93
CA CYS A 438 5.76 -23.60 11.89
C CYS A 438 6.46 -22.28 11.49
N TYR A 439 7.64 -22.38 10.86
CA TYR A 439 8.37 -21.22 10.35
C TYR A 439 9.15 -21.52 9.08
N GLN A 440 9.66 -20.48 8.42
CA GLN A 440 10.66 -20.60 7.34
C GLN A 440 11.92 -19.81 7.69
N GLU A 441 13.08 -20.32 7.27
CA GLU A 441 14.36 -19.63 7.45
C GLU A 441 14.70 -18.82 6.19
N MET A 442 14.98 -17.54 6.38
CA MET A 442 15.33 -16.62 5.29
C MET A 442 16.71 -16.01 5.52
N GLU A 443 17.54 -16.02 4.47
CA GLU A 443 18.79 -15.25 4.47
C GLU A 443 18.51 -13.79 4.18
N ILE A 444 18.84 -12.92 5.14
CA ILE A 444 18.69 -11.48 5.02
C ILE A 444 20.04 -10.76 5.07
N PRO A 445 20.27 -9.70 4.29
CA PRO A 445 21.53 -8.96 4.33
C PRO A 445 21.78 -8.35 5.72
N VAL A 446 23.01 -8.46 6.21
CA VAL A 446 23.44 -7.83 7.48
C VAL A 446 23.56 -6.32 7.32
N ASN A 447 24.07 -5.84 6.19
CA ASN A 447 24.24 -4.42 5.94
C ASN A 447 23.17 -3.89 4.99
N GLN A 448 22.25 -3.12 5.55
CA GLN A 448 21.12 -2.51 4.90
C GLN A 448 21.07 -1.03 5.26
N GLY A 449 20.32 -0.25 4.48
CA GLY A 449 20.13 1.15 4.77
C GLY A 449 18.90 1.77 4.12
N ILE A 450 18.48 2.87 4.73
CA ILE A 450 17.51 3.81 4.17
C ILE A 450 18.29 4.94 3.50
N PHE A 451 17.98 5.18 2.23
CA PHE A 451 18.66 6.14 1.39
C PHE A 451 17.70 7.22 0.91
N VAL A 452 18.27 8.38 0.59
CA VAL A 452 17.60 9.41 -0.19
C VAL A 452 18.48 9.86 -1.35
N TYR A 453 17.88 9.99 -2.52
CA TYR A 453 18.47 10.61 -3.70
C TYR A 453 17.80 11.96 -3.97
N ASP A 454 18.57 13.04 -4.00
CA ASP A 454 18.10 14.39 -4.37
C ASP A 454 18.38 14.66 -5.85
N THR A 455 17.33 14.67 -6.67
CA THR A 455 17.43 14.92 -8.14
C THR A 455 17.85 16.35 -8.48
N ALA A 456 17.72 17.29 -7.54
CA ALA A 456 18.14 18.68 -7.73
C ALA A 456 19.56 18.97 -7.17
N ALA A 457 20.26 17.96 -6.65
CA ALA A 457 21.59 18.15 -6.10
C ALA A 457 22.61 18.54 -7.19
N SER A 458 23.46 19.53 -6.91
CA SER A 458 24.46 20.05 -7.84
C SER A 458 25.61 19.09 -8.16
N THR A 459 25.79 18.03 -7.37
CA THR A 459 26.86 17.05 -7.57
C THR A 459 26.39 15.63 -7.25
N ALA A 460 26.97 14.63 -7.92
CA ALA A 460 26.66 13.21 -7.67
C ALA A 460 26.98 12.77 -6.22
N ALA A 461 27.95 13.40 -5.56
CA ALA A 461 28.26 13.11 -4.16
C ALA A 461 27.21 13.65 -3.18
N GLN A 462 26.41 14.64 -3.61
CA GLN A 462 25.36 15.26 -2.79
C GLN A 462 23.97 14.69 -3.07
N SER A 463 23.80 14.02 -4.22
CA SER A 463 22.53 13.45 -4.62
C SER A 463 22.19 12.25 -3.76
N LEU A 464 23.06 11.25 -3.63
CA LEU A 464 22.82 10.05 -2.83
C LEU A 464 23.31 10.16 -1.38
N ARG A 465 22.45 9.83 -0.41
CA ARG A 465 22.78 9.88 1.02
C ARG A 465 22.25 8.65 1.75
N LEU A 466 23.05 8.12 2.67
CA LEU A 466 22.66 7.09 3.64
C LEU A 466 22.12 7.78 4.90
N LEU A 467 20.86 7.50 5.26
CA LEU A 467 20.17 8.13 6.39
C LEU A 467 20.19 7.27 7.65
N ALA A 468 19.99 5.96 7.50
CA ALA A 468 19.98 4.99 8.57
C ALA A 468 20.57 3.67 8.06
N ARG A 469 21.19 2.89 8.96
CA ARG A 469 21.78 1.60 8.60
C ARG A 469 21.64 0.55 9.69
N THR A 470 21.70 -0.72 9.26
CA THR A 470 21.93 -1.89 10.10
C THR A 470 23.44 -2.23 10.15
N GLY A 471 23.79 -3.30 10.87
CA GLY A 471 25.16 -3.81 10.96
C GLY A 471 26.06 -3.03 11.92
N PRO A 472 27.39 -3.24 11.88
CA PRO A 472 28.33 -2.65 12.84
C PRO A 472 28.24 -1.13 12.92
N GLY A 473 27.80 -0.60 14.07
CA GLY A 473 27.58 0.82 14.31
C GLY A 473 26.31 1.40 13.67
N GLY A 474 25.36 0.54 13.28
CA GLY A 474 23.99 0.89 12.95
C GLY A 474 23.10 0.90 14.19
N ARG A 475 21.98 1.63 14.14
CA ARG A 475 20.99 1.71 15.25
C ARG A 475 19.92 0.61 15.15
N PHE A 476 19.67 0.10 13.95
CA PHE A 476 18.54 -0.78 13.67
C PHE A 476 19.01 -2.19 13.39
N ALA A 477 18.14 -3.15 13.72
CA ALA A 477 18.31 -4.54 13.37
C ALA A 477 17.86 -4.80 11.93
N ASP A 478 16.75 -4.19 11.49
CA ASP A 478 16.18 -4.42 10.15
C ASP A 478 15.39 -3.22 9.63
N PHE A 479 15.21 -3.20 8.32
CA PHE A 479 14.27 -2.32 7.63
C PHE A 479 13.27 -3.10 6.77
N VAL A 480 13.43 -4.42 6.67
CA VAL A 480 12.62 -5.29 5.82
C VAL A 480 11.59 -6.03 6.66
N TYR A 481 10.34 -5.93 6.22
CA TYR A 481 9.18 -6.53 6.83
C TYR A 481 8.60 -7.59 5.91
N TRP A 482 8.05 -8.66 6.50
CA TRP A 482 7.65 -9.86 5.78
C TRP A 482 6.15 -10.12 5.94
N ASN A 483 5.50 -10.51 4.84
CA ASN A 483 4.10 -10.91 4.83
C ASN A 483 3.92 -12.20 4.05
N TYR A 484 3.26 -13.18 4.67
CA TYR A 484 2.87 -14.41 4.01
C TYR A 484 1.56 -14.22 3.23
N SER A 485 1.66 -14.23 1.90
CA SER A 485 0.57 -13.84 0.99
C SER A 485 0.48 -14.76 -0.22
N GLY A 486 -0.67 -14.77 -0.89
CA GLY A 486 -0.99 -15.70 -2.01
C GLY A 486 -2.25 -16.51 -1.71
N ALA A 487 -2.59 -17.42 -2.61
CA ALA A 487 -3.78 -18.27 -2.50
C ALA A 487 -3.38 -19.76 -2.44
N PRO A 488 -3.70 -20.47 -1.35
CA PRO A 488 -3.51 -21.92 -1.30
C PRO A 488 -4.22 -22.65 -2.46
N PRO A 489 -3.74 -23.83 -2.89
CA PRO A 489 -4.41 -24.65 -3.88
C PRO A 489 -5.89 -24.91 -3.53
N GLY A 490 -6.77 -24.85 -4.53
CA GLY A 490 -8.21 -25.06 -4.33
C GLY A 490 -8.96 -23.89 -3.69
N THR A 491 -8.28 -22.78 -3.38
CA THR A 491 -8.90 -21.57 -2.81
C THR A 491 -8.85 -20.39 -3.79
N GLY A 492 -9.83 -19.48 -3.71
CA GLY A 492 -9.93 -18.32 -4.61
C GLY A 492 -10.68 -18.67 -5.91
N GLY A 493 -11.97 -18.34 -5.95
CA GLY A 493 -12.87 -18.78 -7.03
C GLY A 493 -12.45 -18.34 -8.45
N VAL A 494 -12.57 -19.31 -9.35
CA VAL A 494 -12.45 -19.32 -10.82
C VAL A 494 -11.06 -19.04 -11.41
N GLU A 495 -10.57 -20.07 -12.14
CA GLU A 495 -9.31 -20.22 -12.89
C GLU A 495 -8.03 -20.28 -12.04
N GLY A 496 -7.34 -21.41 -12.12
CA GLY A 496 -6.21 -21.83 -11.27
C GLY A 496 -4.90 -21.05 -11.47
N ASP A 497 -4.97 -19.75 -11.67
CA ASP A 497 -3.84 -18.85 -11.94
C ASP A 497 -3.47 -17.98 -10.73
N ALA A 498 -4.04 -18.24 -9.55
CA ALA A 498 -3.68 -17.51 -8.34
C ALA A 498 -2.28 -17.93 -7.85
N GLU A 499 -1.39 -16.94 -7.64
CA GLU A 499 -0.01 -17.20 -7.20
C GLU A 499 -0.01 -17.96 -5.85
N PRO A 500 0.77 -19.04 -5.73
CA PRO A 500 0.83 -19.82 -4.51
C PRO A 500 1.32 -18.98 -3.31
N PRO A 501 0.96 -19.36 -2.08
CA PRO A 501 1.38 -18.64 -0.89
C PRO A 501 2.90 -18.66 -0.74
N ARG A 502 3.48 -17.49 -0.45
CA ARG A 502 4.89 -17.33 -0.12
C ARG A 502 5.13 -16.07 0.71
N TRP A 503 6.29 -16.01 1.34
CA TRP A 503 6.78 -14.79 1.99
C TRP A 503 7.14 -13.72 0.96
N ARG A 504 6.65 -12.50 1.18
CA ARG A 504 7.02 -11.30 0.44
C ARG A 504 7.62 -10.29 1.40
N SER A 505 8.72 -9.67 0.99
CA SER A 505 9.39 -8.65 1.77
C SER A 505 9.07 -7.24 1.25
N SER A 506 9.10 -6.26 2.13
CA SER A 506 8.93 -4.85 1.78
C SER A 506 9.64 -3.96 2.79
N ALA A 507 10.10 -2.80 2.32
CA ALA A 507 10.59 -1.72 3.16
C ALA A 507 9.67 -0.51 2.98
N TYR A 508 9.40 0.19 4.09
CA TYR A 508 8.40 1.25 4.12
C TYR A 508 9.02 2.59 4.49
N LEU A 509 8.83 3.57 3.61
CA LEU A 509 9.29 4.94 3.81
C LEU A 509 8.49 5.92 2.97
N ALA A 510 8.46 7.17 3.41
CA ALA A 510 7.85 8.28 2.71
C ALA A 510 8.77 9.51 2.77
N VAL A 511 8.90 10.21 1.64
CA VAL A 511 9.74 11.42 1.54
C VAL A 511 8.90 12.67 1.40
N SER A 512 9.42 13.78 1.95
CA SER A 512 8.87 15.10 1.70
C SER A 512 9.96 16.17 1.71
N THR A 513 10.01 16.96 0.65
CA THR A 513 10.90 18.11 0.52
C THR A 513 10.50 19.15 1.56
N GLY A 514 11.44 19.52 2.42
CA GLY A 514 11.25 20.50 3.49
C GLY A 514 11.61 21.93 3.07
N LYS A 515 11.62 22.84 4.04
CA LYS A 515 12.08 24.22 3.85
C LYS A 515 13.54 24.28 3.35
N PRO A 516 14.00 25.41 2.77
CA PRO A 516 15.39 25.59 2.37
C PRO A 516 16.44 25.25 3.45
N ALA A 517 16.12 25.43 4.74
CA ALA A 517 17.01 25.13 5.87
C ALA A 517 17.10 23.62 6.22
N SER A 518 16.06 22.84 5.93
CA SER A 518 15.98 21.39 6.16
C SER A 518 15.32 20.72 4.95
N PRO A 519 15.96 20.73 3.77
CA PRO A 519 15.29 20.40 2.52
C PRO A 519 14.94 18.91 2.39
N LEU A 520 15.54 18.05 3.21
CA LEU A 520 15.38 16.61 3.18
C LEU A 520 14.61 16.14 4.40
N ARG A 521 13.48 15.45 4.20
CA ARG A 521 12.75 14.77 5.27
C ARG A 521 12.31 13.39 4.78
N VAL A 522 12.64 12.37 5.55
CA VAL A 522 12.29 10.98 5.25
C VAL A 522 11.77 10.32 6.51
N ALA A 523 10.52 9.87 6.46
CA ALA A 523 9.94 9.00 7.47
C ALA A 523 10.11 7.55 7.01
N PHE A 524 10.53 6.65 7.90
CA PHE A 524 10.71 5.24 7.56
C PHE A 524 10.38 4.33 8.75
N LEU A 525 9.92 3.12 8.43
CA LEU A 525 9.70 2.05 9.40
C LEU A 525 11.03 1.30 9.62
N ALA A 526 11.38 1.02 10.86
CA ALA A 526 12.56 0.22 11.19
C ALA A 526 12.34 -0.60 12.47
N ARG A 527 13.01 -1.75 12.51
CA ARG A 527 13.00 -2.66 13.66
C ARG A 527 14.28 -2.53 14.46
N SER A 528 14.13 -2.48 15.78
CA SER A 528 15.18 -2.73 16.75
C SER A 528 14.83 -3.96 17.59
N GLY A 529 15.84 -4.57 18.22
CA GLY A 529 15.69 -5.84 18.93
C GLY A 529 16.80 -6.80 18.55
N GLU A 530 17.17 -7.67 19.49
CA GLU A 530 18.16 -8.71 19.26
C GLU A 530 17.51 -9.90 18.54
N ILE A 531 18.27 -10.54 17.66
CA ILE A 531 17.90 -11.85 17.14
C ILE A 531 18.54 -12.87 18.07
N ASP A 532 17.73 -13.76 18.63
CA ASP A 532 18.21 -14.90 19.38
C ASP A 532 18.97 -15.83 18.42
N VAL A 533 20.24 -16.10 18.72
CA VAL A 533 21.12 -16.83 17.80
C VAL A 533 20.75 -18.31 17.71
N ALA A 534 20.08 -18.88 18.72
CA ALA A 534 19.67 -20.28 18.73
C ALA A 534 18.39 -20.51 17.93
N SER A 535 17.44 -19.58 18.03
CA SER A 535 16.14 -19.65 17.37
C SER A 535 16.06 -18.79 16.10
N GLY A 536 17.03 -17.94 15.77
CA GLY A 536 16.94 -17.05 14.59
C GLY A 536 15.74 -16.08 14.59
N GLY A 537 14.98 -16.01 15.68
CA GLY A 537 13.81 -15.14 15.86
C GLY A 537 14.17 -13.85 16.58
N TYR A 538 13.34 -12.82 16.40
CA TYR A 538 13.48 -11.59 17.18
C TYR A 538 13.03 -11.80 18.63
N VAL A 539 13.82 -11.31 19.58
CA VAL A 539 13.46 -11.22 21.00
C VAL A 539 12.92 -9.82 21.27
N ASP A 540 11.64 -9.75 21.67
CA ASP A 540 10.92 -8.52 22.02
C ASP A 540 11.21 -7.34 21.07
N PRO A 541 11.00 -7.51 19.75
CA PRO A 541 11.34 -6.47 18.78
C PRO A 541 10.50 -5.21 19.00
N VAL A 542 11.15 -4.06 18.83
CA VAL A 542 10.50 -2.76 18.81
C VAL A 542 10.50 -2.25 17.37
N ASP A 543 9.30 -2.15 16.81
CA ASP A 543 9.06 -1.52 15.51
C ASP A 543 8.74 -0.05 15.73
N GLY A 544 9.33 0.82 14.92
CA GLY A 544 9.11 2.27 15.05
C GLY A 544 9.13 3.01 13.73
N ILE A 545 8.47 4.15 13.72
CA ILE A 545 8.55 5.12 12.62
C ILE A 545 9.49 6.24 13.05
N TYR A 546 10.53 6.45 12.25
CA TYR A 546 11.60 7.40 12.52
C TYR A 546 11.66 8.45 11.44
N LEU A 547 12.04 9.67 11.81
CA LEU A 547 12.21 10.81 10.92
C LEU A 547 13.68 11.21 10.83
N ALA A 548 14.22 11.18 9.61
CA ALA A 548 15.49 11.82 9.27
C ALA A 548 15.22 13.22 8.70
N THR A 549 15.91 14.24 9.21
CA THR A 549 15.83 15.61 8.67
C THR A 549 17.21 16.22 8.40
N GLY A 550 17.26 17.12 7.42
CA GLY A 550 18.44 17.95 7.16
C GLY A 550 19.51 17.30 6.29
N PRO A 551 20.62 18.01 6.03
CA PRO A 551 21.61 17.55 5.07
C PRO A 551 22.58 16.53 5.66
N GLY A 552 22.23 15.24 5.69
CA GLY A 552 23.16 14.14 6.01
C GLY A 552 22.68 13.20 7.12
N GLN A 553 23.64 12.63 7.88
CA GLN A 553 23.40 11.78 9.07
C GLN A 553 23.03 12.64 10.29
N GLY A 554 22.02 13.50 10.14
CA GLY A 554 21.45 14.26 11.25
C GLY A 554 20.84 13.33 12.31
N PRO A 555 20.53 13.84 13.52
CA PRO A 555 19.88 13.03 14.54
C PRO A 555 18.54 12.49 14.03
N LEU A 556 18.36 11.17 14.13
CA LEU A 556 17.08 10.52 13.85
C LEU A 556 16.11 10.81 15.00
N THR A 557 14.93 11.31 14.65
CA THR A 557 13.85 11.53 15.62
C THR A 557 12.94 10.30 15.62
N THR A 558 12.74 9.67 16.78
CA THR A 558 11.66 8.68 16.94
C THR A 558 10.33 9.45 16.91
N LEU A 559 9.43 9.09 15.99
CA LEU A 559 8.07 9.64 15.98
C LEU A 559 7.14 8.79 16.85
N ILE A 560 7.24 7.47 16.71
CA ILE A 560 6.43 6.50 17.46
C ILE A 560 7.03 5.10 17.38
N GLU A 561 6.87 4.31 18.45
CA GLU A 561 7.38 2.93 18.57
C GLU A 561 6.29 2.03 19.20
N THR A 562 6.35 0.73 18.90
CA THR A 562 5.58 -0.28 19.62
C THR A 562 5.96 -0.27 21.11
N GLY A 563 5.01 -0.61 21.97
CA GLY A 563 5.14 -0.54 23.43
C GLY A 563 4.89 0.84 24.04
N MET A 564 4.92 1.92 23.26
CA MET A 564 4.46 3.23 23.74
C MET A 564 2.93 3.22 24.02
N PRO A 565 2.40 4.07 24.91
CA PRO A 565 0.96 4.12 25.20
C PRO A 565 0.14 4.53 23.96
N GLY A 566 -0.90 3.77 23.65
CA GLY A 566 -1.86 4.06 22.56
C GLY A 566 -2.60 5.37 22.77
N THR A 567 -2.76 5.81 24.02
CA THR A 567 -3.35 7.11 24.39
C THR A 567 -2.59 8.34 23.86
N MET A 568 -1.37 8.16 23.33
CA MET A 568 -0.66 9.21 22.59
C MET A 568 -1.22 9.42 21.18
N LEU A 569 -1.82 8.40 20.59
CA LEU A 569 -2.47 8.43 19.28
C LEU A 569 -3.97 8.68 19.42
N ASP A 570 -4.58 8.03 20.41
CA ASP A 570 -6.02 7.98 20.58
C ASP A 570 -6.40 7.90 22.07
N PRO A 571 -7.05 8.93 22.65
CA PRO A 571 -7.50 8.90 24.04
C PRO A 571 -8.37 7.69 24.41
N ASP A 572 -9.09 7.12 23.44
CA ASP A 572 -9.98 5.96 23.65
C ASP A 572 -9.22 4.62 23.65
N ALA A 573 -7.92 4.61 23.36
CA ALA A 573 -7.08 3.42 23.40
C ALA A 573 -6.72 3.00 24.83
N VAL A 574 -7.74 2.65 25.61
CA VAL A 574 -7.65 2.19 26.99
C VAL A 574 -8.32 0.83 27.16
N TRP A 575 -7.79 0.03 28.07
CA TRP A 575 -8.41 -1.19 28.59
C TRP A 575 -9.16 -0.84 29.87
N ASP A 576 -10.45 -1.14 29.89
CA ASP A 576 -11.36 -1.01 31.02
C ASP A 576 -11.76 -2.36 31.62
N GLY A 577 -11.11 -3.45 31.18
CA GLY A 577 -11.59 -4.83 31.31
C GLY A 577 -11.52 -5.47 32.71
N ASP A 578 -11.90 -4.74 33.75
CA ASP A 578 -12.28 -5.34 35.03
C ASP A 578 -13.81 -5.43 35.12
N ALA A 579 -14.32 -6.56 35.64
CA ALA A 579 -15.70 -6.67 36.13
C ALA A 579 -15.99 -5.75 37.33
N ASP A 580 -14.98 -4.99 37.77
CA ASP A 580 -15.00 -4.00 38.83
C ASP A 580 -15.04 -2.61 38.19
N SER A 581 -16.22 -1.97 38.18
CA SER A 581 -16.47 -0.69 37.52
C SER A 581 -15.67 0.50 38.08
N ASP A 582 -14.88 0.26 39.13
CA ASP A 582 -14.10 1.26 39.86
C ASP A 582 -12.60 1.25 39.48
N ALA A 583 -12.14 0.30 38.65
CA ALA A 583 -10.76 0.28 38.16
C ALA A 583 -10.52 1.40 37.14
N LEU A 584 -9.41 2.13 37.28
CA LEU A 584 -9.04 3.19 36.31
C LEU A 584 -8.62 2.57 34.97
N PRO A 585 -9.10 3.08 33.83
CA PRO A 585 -8.70 2.58 32.51
C PRO A 585 -7.19 2.67 32.32
N SER A 586 -6.59 1.60 31.81
CA SER A 586 -5.14 1.52 31.56
C SER A 586 -4.83 1.67 30.06
N PRO A 587 -3.82 2.45 29.64
CA PRO A 587 -3.52 2.61 28.22
C PRO A 587 -3.15 1.30 27.52
N LEU A 588 -3.77 1.03 26.37
CA LEU A 588 -3.38 -0.08 25.50
C LEU A 588 -2.03 0.24 24.84
N PRO A 589 -1.01 -0.62 24.91
CA PRO A 589 0.27 -0.36 24.25
C PRO A 589 0.12 -0.48 22.74
N ILE A 590 0.86 0.34 21.98
CA ILE A 590 0.95 0.21 20.52
C ILE A 590 1.58 -1.14 20.18
N SER A 591 0.90 -1.94 19.37
CA SER A 591 1.29 -3.29 19.00
C SER A 591 1.71 -3.42 17.53
N SER A 592 1.26 -2.53 16.66
CA SER A 592 1.66 -2.51 15.25
C SER A 592 1.64 -1.10 14.66
N LEU A 593 2.47 -0.88 13.64
CA LEU A 593 2.63 0.39 12.93
C LEU A 593 2.74 0.14 11.43
N ALA A 594 2.14 1.02 10.63
CA ALA A 594 2.21 0.95 9.18
C ALA A 594 2.33 2.34 8.53
N LEU A 595 3.15 2.41 7.48
CA LEU A 595 3.50 3.60 6.70
C LEU A 595 3.63 3.17 5.23
N GLU A 596 3.28 4.04 4.27
CA GLU A 596 3.52 3.79 2.84
C GLU A 596 4.05 5.02 2.08
N ARG A 597 4.41 4.84 0.81
CA ARG A 597 5.13 5.80 -0.06
C ARG A 597 4.56 7.23 -0.09
N ASP A 598 3.26 7.39 0.08
CA ASP A 598 2.57 8.70 0.03
C ASP A 598 2.05 9.15 1.39
N ALA A 599 2.52 8.52 2.46
CA ALA A 599 2.11 8.84 3.82
C ALA A 599 2.77 10.11 4.40
N PHE A 600 3.68 10.75 3.65
CA PHE A 600 4.33 12.00 4.03
C PHE A 600 4.30 13.00 2.87
N ARG A 601 3.55 14.10 3.04
CA ARG A 601 3.51 15.22 2.10
C ARG A 601 3.45 16.53 2.85
N SER A 602 4.18 17.53 2.36
CA SER A 602 4.34 18.81 3.06
C SER A 602 4.70 18.57 4.53
N ASP A 603 3.86 18.94 5.49
CA ASP A 603 4.16 18.74 6.92
C ASP A 603 3.36 17.61 7.54
N TRP A 604 2.58 16.91 6.72
CA TRP A 604 1.60 15.94 7.14
C TRP A 604 2.19 14.55 7.05
N ILE A 605 2.24 13.87 8.19
CA ILE A 605 2.53 12.43 8.22
C ILE A 605 1.29 11.69 8.73
N VAL A 606 0.90 10.67 7.98
CA VAL A 606 -0.23 9.81 8.31
C VAL A 606 0.26 8.38 8.50
N ILE A 607 -0.26 7.67 9.50
CA ILE A 607 0.11 6.29 9.80
C ILE A 607 -1.12 5.46 10.11
N ALA A 608 -1.03 4.15 9.97
CA ALA A 608 -1.95 3.23 10.63
C ALA A 608 -1.26 2.63 11.86
N ALA A 609 -2.02 2.41 12.94
CA ALA A 609 -1.51 1.76 14.13
C ALA A 609 -2.58 0.85 14.76
N GLY A 610 -2.13 -0.28 15.29
CA GLY A 610 -2.90 -1.15 16.19
C GLY A 610 -2.36 -1.07 17.61
N MET A 611 -3.22 -1.27 18.60
CA MET A 611 -2.95 -1.14 20.03
C MET A 611 -3.63 -2.28 20.77
N GLY A 612 -3.00 -2.75 21.85
CA GLY A 612 -3.52 -3.82 22.68
C GLY A 612 -3.13 -5.22 22.21
N ARG A 613 -3.82 -6.23 22.76
CA ARG A 613 -3.60 -7.67 22.56
C ARG A 613 -4.92 -8.34 22.16
N GLU A 614 -4.91 -9.64 21.88
CA GLU A 614 -6.09 -10.39 21.39
C GLU A 614 -7.38 -10.21 22.20
N GLU A 615 -7.29 -9.89 23.50
CA GLU A 615 -8.44 -9.69 24.41
C GLU A 615 -9.06 -8.28 24.32
N ALA A 616 -8.28 -7.26 23.89
CA ALA A 616 -8.75 -5.94 23.48
C ALA A 616 -7.82 -5.31 22.46
N GLY A 617 -8.37 -5.09 21.27
CA GLY A 617 -7.73 -4.34 20.20
C GLY A 617 -8.35 -2.96 20.03
N TRP A 618 -7.49 -1.95 19.89
CA TRP A 618 -7.86 -0.66 19.32
C TRP A 618 -6.96 -0.38 18.12
N GLY A 619 -7.44 0.38 17.16
CA GLY A 619 -6.76 0.56 15.89
C GLY A 619 -7.36 1.69 15.09
N GLY A 620 -6.54 2.26 14.24
CA GLY A 620 -6.97 3.40 13.45
C GLY A 620 -5.90 3.97 12.57
N ILE A 621 -6.26 5.09 11.96
CA ILE A 621 -5.41 5.92 11.13
C ILE A 621 -5.26 7.27 11.81
N TYR A 622 -4.01 7.71 11.93
CA TYR A 622 -3.65 8.87 12.71
C TYR A 622 -2.81 9.82 11.87
N LEU A 623 -3.12 11.11 11.94
CA LEU A 623 -2.42 12.18 11.27
C LEU A 623 -1.73 13.07 12.29
N THR A 624 -0.50 13.48 12.03
CA THR A 624 0.10 14.60 12.75
C THR A 624 0.81 15.56 11.81
N ARG A 625 1.04 16.77 12.32
CA ARG A 625 1.81 17.80 11.64
C ARG A 625 3.21 17.88 12.23
N LEU A 626 4.21 17.56 11.41
CA LEU A 626 5.61 17.69 11.76
C LEU A 626 6.09 19.15 11.67
N PRO A 627 7.08 19.56 12.47
CA PRO A 627 7.68 20.88 12.33
C PRO A 627 8.31 21.05 10.92
N ARG A 628 8.04 22.20 10.30
CA ARG A 628 8.65 22.60 9.02
C ARG A 628 10.12 22.95 9.11
#